data_AF-A0A1W6KYV8-F1
#
_entry.id   AF-A0A1W6KYV8-F1
#
_cell.length_a   1.000
_cell.length_b   1.000
_cell.length_c   1.000
_cell.angle_alpha   90.00
_cell.angle_beta   90.00
_cell.angle_gamma   90.00
#
_symmetry.space_group_name_H-M   'P 1'
#
loop_
_entity.id
_entity.type
_entity.pdbx_description
1 polymer ?
#
loop_
_entity_poly.entity_id
_entity_poly.type
_entity_poly.pdbx_seq_one_letter_code
_entity_poly.pdbx_strand_id
1 'polypeptide(L)'
;MSAMHPMKDQRPQSFQELKQSIAERKIFFPGQVEQVARRMLEHPEMVAFESAATVAKKCGVSQTTVIRLSSFLGIGSYRGLKDFCASYIRERSKGVSPAHYPPQRPSRSVR
;
A
#
# COMPACT_ATOMS: atom_id res chain seq x y z
N MET A 1 -15.35 21.96 11.17
CA MET A 1 -15.31 20.71 11.97
C MET A 1 -15.56 19.55 11.01
N SER A 2 -14.52 18.89 10.49
CA SER A 2 -14.70 17.73 9.60
C SER A 2 -14.67 16.46 10.45
N ALA A 3 -15.81 15.79 10.56
CA ALA A 3 -15.98 14.58 11.33
C ALA A 3 -15.07 13.47 10.77
N MET A 4 -14.01 13.18 11.53
CA MET A 4 -13.09 12.08 11.30
C MET A 4 -13.81 10.79 11.67
N HIS A 5 -14.19 9.98 10.68
CA HIS A 5 -14.78 8.65 10.91
C HIS A 5 -13.68 7.61 10.78
N PRO A 6 -12.94 7.27 11.86
CA PRO A 6 -12.07 6.10 11.82
C PRO A 6 -12.92 4.87 11.49
N MET A 7 -12.37 3.91 10.74
CA MET A 7 -13.03 2.63 10.48
C MET A 7 -13.25 1.93 11.84
N LYS A 8 -14.41 2.13 12.45
CA LYS A 8 -14.72 1.62 13.79
C LYS A 8 -14.98 0.11 13.80
N ASP A 9 -15.20 -0.52 12.65
CA ASP A 9 -15.71 -1.91 12.61
C ASP A 9 -14.90 -2.91 11.77
N GLN A 10 -14.06 -2.49 10.82
CA GLN A 10 -13.27 -3.43 10.00
C GLN A 10 -11.88 -2.89 9.69
N ARG A 11 -10.85 -3.51 10.29
CA ARG A 11 -9.48 -3.42 9.77
C ARG A 11 -9.48 -4.11 8.41
N PRO A 12 -9.14 -3.43 7.29
CA PRO A 12 -9.07 -4.09 6.00
C PRO A 12 -8.05 -5.23 6.10
N GLN A 13 -8.46 -6.46 5.82
CA GLN A 13 -7.55 -7.62 5.85
C GLN A 13 -6.74 -7.69 4.55
N SER A 14 -7.29 -7.12 3.48
CA SER A 14 -6.65 -7.05 2.17
C SER A 14 -6.69 -5.66 1.56
N PHE A 15 -5.70 -5.38 0.71
CA PHE A 15 -5.63 -4.16 -0.11
C PHE A 15 -6.87 -3.97 -0.98
N GLN A 16 -7.48 -5.07 -1.42
CA GLN A 16 -8.72 -5.08 -2.19
C GLN A 16 -9.93 -4.60 -1.35
N GLU A 17 -10.04 -5.02 -0.09
CA GLU A 17 -11.09 -4.52 0.81
C GLU A 17 -10.90 -3.04 1.13
N LEU A 18 -9.65 -2.59 1.29
CA LEU A 18 -9.35 -1.17 1.45
C LEU A 18 -9.81 -0.36 0.21
N LYS A 19 -9.50 -0.83 -1.00
CA LYS A 19 -9.94 -0.19 -2.24
C LYS A 19 -11.46 -0.16 -2.37
N GLN A 20 -12.13 -1.27 -2.08
CA GLN A 20 -13.61 -1.33 -2.09
C GLN A 20 -14.22 -0.37 -1.06
N SER A 21 -13.69 -0.33 0.16
CA SER A 21 -14.19 0.57 1.20
C SER A 21 -14.03 2.06 0.84
N ILE A 22 -12.97 2.41 0.10
CA ILE A 22 -12.78 3.76 -0.44
C ILE A 22 -13.76 4.03 -1.59
N ALA A 23 -13.94 3.07 -2.51
CA ALA A 23 -14.87 3.19 -3.63
C ALA A 23 -16.34 3.31 -3.18
N GLU A 24 -16.71 2.58 -2.13
CA GLU A 24 -18.02 2.64 -1.46
C GLU A 24 -18.20 3.91 -0.61
N ARG A 25 -17.20 4.81 -0.57
CA ARG A 25 -17.17 6.02 0.27
C ARG A 25 -17.40 5.76 1.76
N LYS A 26 -17.14 4.52 2.22
CA LYS A 26 -17.18 4.16 3.66
C LYS A 26 -16.04 4.81 4.44
N ILE A 27 -14.96 5.18 3.75
CA ILE A 27 -13.78 5.83 4.32
C ILE A 27 -13.59 7.20 3.69
N PHE A 28 -13.48 8.23 4.54
CA PHE A 28 -13.03 9.55 4.15
C PHE A 28 -11.71 9.89 4.83
N PHE A 29 -10.68 10.16 4.02
CA PHE A 29 -9.41 10.67 4.50
C PHE A 29 -9.38 12.20 4.35
N PRO A 30 -8.99 12.96 5.39
CA PRO A 30 -8.87 14.40 5.25
C PRO A 30 -7.52 14.79 4.60
N GLY A 31 -7.59 15.50 3.47
CA GLY A 31 -6.48 16.26 2.88
C GLY A 31 -5.21 15.44 2.67
N GLN A 32 -4.15 15.77 3.42
CA GLN A 32 -2.83 15.13 3.27
C GLN A 32 -2.84 13.61 3.55
N VAL A 33 -3.75 13.12 4.39
CA VAL A 33 -3.87 11.67 4.67
C VAL A 33 -4.37 10.92 3.43
N GLU A 34 -5.30 11.53 2.68
CA GLU A 34 -5.83 10.98 1.43
C GLU A 34 -4.72 10.83 0.38
N GLN A 35 -3.84 11.84 0.29
CA GLN A 35 -2.72 11.81 -0.63
C GLN A 35 -1.78 10.64 -0.35
N VAL A 36 -1.46 10.37 0.92
CA VAL A 36 -0.67 9.20 1.31
C VAL A 36 -1.40 7.90 0.97
N ALA A 37 -2.71 7.82 1.28
CA ALA A 37 -3.51 6.64 0.98
C ALA A 37 -3.55 6.35 -0.53
N ARG A 38 -3.79 7.36 -1.37
CA ARG A 38 -3.79 7.25 -2.83
C ARG A 38 -2.44 6.74 -3.33
N ARG A 39 -1.33 7.35 -2.91
CA ARG A 39 0.02 6.96 -3.35
C ARG A 39 0.38 5.55 -2.89
N MET A 40 -0.02 5.15 -1.69
CA MET A 40 0.11 3.78 -1.20
C MET A 40 -0.70 2.80 -2.07
N LEU A 41 -1.92 3.16 -2.48
CA LEU A 41 -2.78 2.31 -3.30
C LEU A 41 -2.28 2.12 -4.74
N GLU A 42 -1.63 3.16 -5.27
CA GLU A 42 -0.96 3.15 -6.57
C GLU A 42 0.37 2.38 -6.52
N HIS A 43 1.17 2.61 -5.48
CA HIS A 43 2.53 2.09 -5.31
C HIS A 43 2.75 1.46 -3.93
N PRO A 44 2.19 0.28 -3.63
CA PRO A 44 2.34 -0.37 -2.33
C PRO A 44 3.81 -0.66 -1.97
N GLU A 45 4.67 -0.84 -2.97
CA GLU A 45 6.11 -1.04 -2.82
C GLU A 45 6.79 0.13 -2.09
N MET A 46 6.31 1.36 -2.28
CA MET A 46 6.89 2.52 -1.61
C MET A 46 6.73 2.41 -0.10
N VAL A 47 5.60 1.87 0.37
CA VAL A 47 5.35 1.73 1.80
C VAL A 47 6.00 0.48 2.34
N ALA A 48 5.98 -0.62 1.59
CA ALA A 48 6.55 -1.91 2.00
C ALA A 48 8.07 -1.87 2.16
N PHE A 49 8.79 -1.19 1.26
CA PHE A 49 10.26 -1.19 1.25
C PHE A 49 10.88 0.04 1.90
N GLU A 50 10.21 1.19 1.86
CA GLU A 50 10.78 2.44 2.37
C GLU A 50 10.40 2.69 3.83
N SER A 51 11.09 3.67 4.43
CA SER A 51 10.80 4.14 5.79
C SER A 51 9.73 5.24 5.78
N ALA A 52 9.05 5.41 6.93
CA ALA A 52 7.95 6.38 7.06
C ALA A 52 8.38 7.80 6.69
N ALA A 53 9.61 8.20 7.02
CA ALA A 53 10.17 9.50 6.66
C ALA A 53 10.33 9.66 5.14
N THR A 54 10.82 8.62 4.45
CA THR A 54 11.00 8.64 2.99
C THR A 54 9.64 8.64 2.27
N VAL A 55 8.70 7.83 2.72
CA VAL A 55 7.30 7.84 2.23
C VAL A 55 6.68 9.21 2.41
N ALA A 56 6.82 9.80 3.59
CA ALA A 56 6.30 11.13 3.88
C ALA A 56 6.87 12.18 2.92
N LYS A 57 8.19 12.18 2.72
CA LYS A 57 8.88 13.06 1.76
C LYS A 57 8.39 12.85 0.32
N LYS A 58 8.23 11.61 -0.12
CA LYS A 58 7.71 11.27 -1.47
C LYS A 58 6.25 11.69 -1.68
N CYS A 59 5.47 11.73 -0.61
CA CYS A 59 4.09 12.20 -0.62
C CYS A 59 3.96 13.72 -0.36
N GLY A 60 5.04 14.41 0.00
CA GLY A 60 5.01 15.83 0.36
C GLY A 60 4.30 16.12 1.69
N VAL A 61 4.26 15.14 2.61
CA VAL A 61 3.57 15.24 3.89
C VAL A 61 4.53 15.03 5.07
N SER A 62 4.05 15.28 6.30
CA SER A 62 4.80 14.94 7.52
C SER A 62 4.75 13.43 7.85
N GLN A 63 5.80 12.91 8.48
CA GLN A 63 5.86 11.52 8.98
C GLN A 63 4.69 11.21 9.92
N THR A 64 4.27 12.18 10.73
CA THR A 64 3.09 12.04 11.61
C THR A 64 1.82 11.78 10.81
N THR A 65 1.67 12.36 9.62
CA THR A 65 0.53 12.11 8.72
C THR A 65 0.50 10.65 8.24
N VAL A 66 1.66 10.08 7.92
CA VAL A 66 1.80 8.68 7.52
C VAL A 66 1.45 7.73 8.67
N ILE A 67 1.88 8.05 9.89
CA ILE A 67 1.51 7.28 11.08
C ILE A 67 0.01 7.40 11.36
N ARG A 68 -0.58 8.60 11.23
CA ARG A 68 -2.03 8.82 11.38
C ARG A 68 -2.85 8.01 10.38
N LEU A 69 -2.38 7.82 9.15
CA LEU A 69 -3.01 6.92 8.20
C LEU A 69 -3.08 5.48 8.75
N SER A 70 -2.00 4.97 9.34
CA SER A 70 -2.00 3.63 9.95
C SER A 70 -2.98 3.51 11.10
N SER A 71 -3.12 4.55 11.93
CA SER A 71 -4.14 4.60 12.98
C SER A 71 -5.55 4.62 12.41
N PHE A 72 -5.76 5.32 11.29
CA PHE A 72 -7.05 5.40 10.61
C PHE A 72 -7.50 4.04 10.04
N LEU A 73 -6.55 3.26 9.54
CA LEU A 73 -6.75 1.88 9.06
C LEU A 73 -6.92 0.86 10.20
N GLY A 74 -6.82 1.29 11.47
CA GLY A 74 -6.87 0.42 12.65
C GLY A 74 -5.60 -0.40 12.88
N ILE A 75 -4.51 -0.11 12.16
CA ILE A 75 -3.20 -0.77 12.30
C ILE A 75 -2.38 -0.14 13.45
N GLY A 76 -2.49 1.17 13.63
CA GLY A 76 -1.89 1.91 14.74
C GLY A 76 -0.37 2.09 14.69
N SER A 77 0.32 1.54 13.69
CA SER A 77 1.78 1.66 13.54
C SER A 77 2.24 1.55 12.09
N TYR A 78 3.32 2.27 11.77
CA TYR A 78 3.94 2.19 10.43
C TYR A 78 4.49 0.79 10.12
N ARG A 79 4.97 0.06 11.14
CA ARG A 79 5.45 -1.31 10.95
C ARG A 79 4.32 -2.24 10.46
N GLY A 80 3.15 -2.17 11.09
CA GLY A 80 1.99 -2.93 10.62
C GLY A 80 1.53 -2.51 9.22
N LEU A 81 1.68 -1.23 8.86
CA LEU A 81 1.37 -0.74 7.52
C LEU A 81 2.33 -1.33 6.48
N LYS A 82 3.62 -1.43 6.83
CA LYS A 82 4.64 -2.13 6.04
C LYS A 82 4.29 -3.59 5.84
N ASP A 83 3.96 -4.30 6.93
CA ASP A 83 3.60 -5.72 6.88
C ASP A 83 2.35 -5.95 6.03
N PHE A 84 1.35 -5.08 6.13
CA PHE A 84 0.15 -5.10 5.30
C PHE A 84 0.47 -4.95 3.80
N CYS A 85 1.29 -3.95 3.44
CA CYS A 85 1.69 -3.73 2.05
C CYS A 85 2.59 -4.87 1.53
N ALA A 86 3.53 -5.35 2.35
CA ALA A 86 4.41 -6.46 1.99
C ALA A 86 3.63 -7.76 1.79
N SER A 87 2.63 -8.02 2.63
CA SER A 87 1.72 -9.16 2.46
C SER A 87 0.96 -9.08 1.15
N TYR A 88 0.42 -7.91 0.80
CA TYR A 88 -0.25 -7.70 -0.50
C TYR A 88 0.69 -7.92 -1.69
N ILE A 89 1.91 -7.39 -1.65
CA ILE A 89 2.91 -7.60 -2.71
C ILE A 89 3.24 -9.09 -2.85
N ARG A 90 3.42 -9.79 -1.72
CA ARG A 90 3.66 -11.24 -1.72
C ARG A 90 2.47 -11.99 -2.32
N GLU A 91 1.25 -11.68 -1.93
CA GLU A 91 0.05 -12.33 -2.47
C GLU A 91 -0.13 -12.07 -3.96
N ARG A 92 0.11 -10.83 -4.41
CA ARG A 92 0.12 -10.46 -5.83
C ARG A 92 1.19 -11.24 -6.61
N SER A 93 2.36 -11.44 -6.00
CA SER A 93 3.43 -12.24 -6.61
C SER A 93 3.16 -13.75 -6.58
N LYS A 94 2.39 -14.26 -5.60
CA LYS A 94 1.96 -15.66 -5.54
C LYS A 94 0.85 -15.98 -6.57
N GLY A 95 0.04 -14.99 -6.92
CA GLY A 95 -0.86 -15.03 -8.08
C GLY A 95 -0.15 -14.97 -9.43
N VAL A 96 1.15 -14.64 -9.44
CA VAL A 96 2.04 -14.92 -10.57
C VAL A 96 2.57 -16.33 -10.37
N SER A 97 1.84 -17.33 -10.86
CA SER A 97 2.50 -18.53 -11.35
C SER A 97 3.66 -18.07 -12.24
N PRO A 98 4.90 -18.57 -12.05
CA PRO A 98 6.00 -18.31 -12.98
C PRO A 98 5.73 -19.09 -14.27
N ALA A 99 4.65 -18.75 -14.98
CA ALA A 99 4.41 -19.17 -16.33
C ALA A 99 5.25 -18.28 -17.23
N HIS A 100 6.31 -18.87 -17.78
CA HIS A 100 7.00 -18.41 -18.98
C HIS A 100 8.05 -17.30 -18.82
N TYR A 101 9.16 -17.61 -18.15
CA TYR A 101 10.45 -17.18 -18.73
C TYR A 101 10.86 -18.28 -19.72
N PRO A 102 10.73 -18.08 -21.05
CA PRO A 102 11.30 -19.04 -21.97
C PRO A 102 12.81 -19.06 -21.72
N PRO A 103 13.46 -20.23 -21.63
CA PRO A 103 14.91 -20.28 -21.62
C PRO A 103 15.39 -19.62 -22.92
N GLN A 104 16.04 -18.47 -22.79
CA GLN A 104 16.74 -17.84 -23.89
C GLN A 104 17.80 -18.84 -24.36
N ARG A 105 17.55 -19.51 -25.48
CA ARG A 105 18.60 -20.28 -26.16
C ARG A 105 19.74 -19.30 -26.44
N PRO A 106 20.99 -19.60 -26.05
CA PRO A 106 22.11 -18.85 -26.57
C PRO A 106 22.17 -19.08 -28.08
N SER A 107 21.78 -18.06 -28.84
CA SER A 107 22.04 -18.00 -30.27
C SER A 107 23.54 -17.78 -30.45
N ARG A 108 24.29 -18.87 -30.43
CA ARG A 108 25.69 -18.86 -30.86
C ARG A 108 25.81 -19.69 -32.13
N SER A 109 25.32 -19.09 -33.21
CA SER A 109 25.82 -19.37 -34.54
C SER A 109 27.18 -18.69 -34.66
N VAL A 110 28.25 -19.43 -34.40
CA VAL A 110 29.60 -19.06 -34.83
C VAL A 110 30.29 -20.32 -35.33
N ARG A 111 30.21 -20.44 -36.67
CA ARG A 111 31.12 -21.13 -37.59
C ARG A 111 31.22 -22.65 -37.55
#